data_AF-A0A2P2JFR6-F1
#
_entry.id   AF-A0A2P2JFR6-F1
#
_cell.length_a   1.000
_cell.length_b   1.000
_cell.length_c   1.000
_cell.angle_alpha   90.00
_cell.angle_beta   90.00
_cell.angle_gamma   90.00
#
_symmetry.space_group_name_H-M   'P 1'
#
loop_
_entity.id
_entity.type
_entity.pdbx_description
1 polymer ?
#
loop_
_entity_poly.entity_id
_entity_poly.type
_entity_poly.pdbx_seq_one_letter_code
_entity_poly.pdbx_strand_id
1 'polypeptide(L)' 'MYMTAAIAEMTTPGINPFGKYRKQYPNEDAKETAITEWVARHGKEPGVAIGLQAYQISWDNGKHIYEARSPWWRSRIA' A
#
# COMPACT_ATOMS: atom_id res chain seq x y z
N MET A 1 -2.30 -1.85 -1.55
CA MET A 1 -1.68 -2.81 -0.62
C MET A 1 -0.30 -2.32 -0.26
N TYR A 2 0.14 -2.50 0.99
CA TYR A 2 1.55 -2.40 1.33
C TYR A 2 2.35 -3.47 0.56
N MET A 3 3.59 -3.18 0.19
CA MET A 3 4.45 -4.07 -0.60
C MET A 3 4.48 -5.51 -0.06
N THR A 4 4.56 -5.67 1.26
CA THR A 4 4.59 -6.99 1.91
C THR A 4 3.28 -7.79 1.74
N ALA A 5 2.13 -7.11 1.79
CA ALA A 5 0.82 -7.72 1.55
C ALA A 5 0.67 -8.16 0.08
N ALA A 6 1.17 -7.33 -0.84
CA ALA A 6 1.16 -7.64 -2.27
C ALA A 6 2.02 -8.85 -2.60
N ILE A 7 3.24 -8.93 -2.06
CA ILE A 7 4.13 -10.08 -2.24
C ILE A 7 3.50 -11.36 -1.67
N ALA A 8 2.87 -11.29 -0.49
CA ALA A 8 2.20 -12.43 0.11
C ALA A 8 1.08 -12.99 -0.80
N GLU A 9 0.24 -12.11 -1.36
CA GLU A 9 -0.81 -12.51 -2.30
C GLU A 9 -0.25 -13.05 -3.63
N MET A 10 0.87 -12.51 -4.12
CA MET A 10 1.52 -13.02 -5.34
C MET A 10 2.13 -14.41 -5.13
N THR A 11 2.72 -14.67 -3.96
CA THR A 11 3.33 -15.98 -3.64
C THR A 11 2.28 -17.03 -3.31
N THR A 12 1.19 -16.64 -2.64
CA THR A 12 0.12 -17.54 -2.21
C THR A 12 -1.24 -16.92 -2.55
N PRO A 13 -1.75 -17.09 -3.78
CA PRO A 13 -3.01 -16.49 -4.20
C PRO A 13 -4.19 -16.83 -3.29
N GLY A 14 -5.05 -15.84 -3.03
CA GLY A 14 -6.24 -15.97 -2.20
C GLY A 14 -5.99 -15.96 -0.69
N ILE A 15 -4.75 -15.68 -0.25
CA ILE A 15 -4.44 -15.49 1.17
C ILE A 15 -4.98 -14.16 1.69
N ASN A 16 -5.13 -13.16 0.83
CA ASN A 16 -5.72 -11.88 1.17
C ASN A 16 -7.25 -12.01 1.34
N PRO A 17 -7.81 -11.81 2.56
CA PRO A 17 -9.25 -11.91 2.81
C PRO A 17 -10.08 -10.84 2.09
N PHE A 18 -9.44 -9.76 1.62
CA PHE A 18 -10.04 -8.67 0.85
C PHE A 18 -9.77 -8.78 -0.66
N GLY A 19 -8.95 -9.73 -1.08
CA GLY A 19 -8.54 -9.89 -2.48
C GLY A 19 -9.69 -10.37 -3.37
N LYS A 20 -9.58 -10.10 -4.67
CA LYS A 20 -10.52 -10.60 -5.69
C LYS A 20 -10.60 -12.14 -5.68
N TYR A 21 -9.50 -12.81 -5.34
CA TYR A 21 -9.38 -14.26 -5.29
C TYR A 21 -9.45 -14.83 -3.87
N ARG A 22 -10.03 -14.07 -2.92
CA ARG A 22 -10.17 -14.51 -1.53
C ARG A 22 -10.82 -15.89 -1.44
N LYS A 23 -10.29 -16.71 -0.52
CA LYS A 23 -10.88 -18.02 -0.23
C LYS A 23 -12.28 -17.86 0.38
N GLN A 24 -13.11 -18.87 0.19
CA GLN A 24 -14.38 -18.99 0.92
C GLN A 24 -14.09 -19.47 2.33
N TYR A 25 -14.74 -18.85 3.30
CA TYR A 25 -14.62 -19.22 4.71
C TYR A 25 -15.82 -20.08 5.12
N PRO A 26 -15.64 -21.08 5.99
CA PRO A 26 -16.71 -21.98 6.41
C PRO A 26 -17.78 -21.29 7.26
N ASN A 27 -17.43 -20.20 7.95
CA ASN A 27 -18.33 -19.37 8.75
C ASN A 27 -17.73 -17.96 8.90
N GLU A 28 -18.50 -17.04 9.50
CA GLU A 28 -18.06 -15.66 9.72
C GLU A 28 -16.92 -15.57 10.76
N ASP A 29 -16.90 -16.41 11.80
CA ASP A 29 -15.83 -16.41 12.82
C ASP A 29 -14.45 -16.72 12.21
N ALA A 30 -14.39 -17.71 11.30
CA ALA A 30 -13.18 -18.09 10.59
C ALA A 30 -12.71 -16.96 9.66
N LYS A 31 -13.64 -16.23 9.05
CA LYS A 31 -13.34 -15.07 8.22
C LYS A 31 -12.82 -13.90 9.06
N GLU A 32 -13.43 -13.63 10.21
CA GLU A 32 -12.99 -12.58 11.12
C GLU A 32 -11.60 -12.88 11.71
N THR A 33 -11.34 -14.14 12.05
CA THR A 33 -10.01 -14.60 12.48
C THR A 33 -8.97 -14.36 11.39
N ALA A 34 -9.24 -14.77 10.15
CA ALA A 34 -8.34 -14.55 9.02
C ALA A 34 -8.09 -13.06 8.73
N ILE A 35 -9.12 -12.21 8.87
CA ILE A 35 -8.99 -10.76 8.73
C ILE A 35 -8.08 -10.20 9.85
N THR A 36 -8.27 -10.64 11.09
CA THR A 36 -7.50 -10.17 12.24
C THR A 36 -6.02 -10.52 12.09
N GLU A 37 -5.71 -11.77 11.72
CA GLU A 37 -4.35 -12.21 11.44
C GLU A 37 -3.71 -11.46 10.27
N TRP A 38 -4.48 -11.23 9.21
CA TRP A 38 -4.02 -10.48 8.04
C TRP A 38 -3.64 -9.04 8.42
N VAL A 39 -4.51 -8.35 9.16
CA VAL A 39 -4.26 -6.97 9.62
C VAL A 39 -3.07 -6.92 10.57
N ALA A 40 -2.90 -7.90 11.46
CA ALA A 40 -1.75 -7.96 12.36
C ALA A 40 -0.41 -8.12 11.61
N ARG A 41 -0.38 -8.87 10.50
CA ARG A 41 0.84 -9.12 9.71
C ARG A 41 1.15 -8.02 8.69
N HIS A 42 0.11 -7.47 8.07
CA HIS A 42 0.25 -6.62 6.88
C HIS A 42 -0.23 -5.18 7.08
N GLY A 43 -0.82 -4.90 8.24
CA GLY A 43 -1.51 -3.65 8.50
C GLY A 43 -2.89 -3.59 7.85
N LYS A 44 -3.65 -2.57 8.23
CA LYS A 44 -4.93 -2.25 7.59
C LYS A 44 -4.68 -1.39 6.36
N GLU A 45 -5.29 -1.75 5.24
CA GLU A 45 -5.21 -0.93 4.03
C GLU A 45 -6.01 0.38 4.24
N PRO A 46 -5.41 1.55 3.98
CA PRO A 46 -6.12 2.82 4.12
C PRO A 46 -7.25 2.90 3.09
N GLY A 47 -8.48 3.20 3.54
CA GLY A 47 -9.63 3.36 2.65
C GLY A 47 -9.56 4.61 1.76
N VAL A 48 -8.75 5.58 2.16
CA VAL A 48 -8.44 6.80 1.41
C VAL A 48 -6.96 7.09 1.61
N ALA A 49 -6.25 7.40 0.53
CA ALA A 49 -4.88 7.90 0.57
C ALA A 49 -4.86 9.32 0.01
N ILE A 50 -4.29 10.27 0.75
CA ILE A 50 -3.99 11.61 0.25
C ILE A 50 -2.52 11.60 -0.17
N GLY A 51 -2.29 11.59 -1.48
CA GLY A 51 -0.94 11.75 -2.03
C GLY A 51 -0.52 13.20 -1.94
N LEU A 52 0.20 13.58 -0.88
CA LEU A 52 0.89 14.86 -0.84
C LEU A 52 2.14 14.73 -1.70
N GLN A 53 2.19 15.46 -2.83
CA GLN A 53 3.46 15.69 -3.51
C GLN A 53 4.30 16.53 -2.55
N ALA A 54 5.40 15.97 -2.06
CA ALA A 54 6.33 16.73 -1.24
C ALA A 54 6.82 17.92 -2.08
N TYR A 55 6.42 19.14 -1.73
CA TYR A 55 6.96 20.35 -2.34
C TYR A 55 8.49 20.38 -2.18
N GLN A 56 8.97 19.86 -1.05
CA GLN A 56 10.36 19.78 -0.68
C GLN A 56 10.61 18.59 0.26
N ILE A 57 11.74 17.90 0.10
CA ILE A 57 12.22 16.85 1.02
C ILE A 57 13.62 17.26 1.51
N SER A 58 13.83 17.19 2.83
CA SER A 58 15.14 17.27 3.48
C SER A 58 15.21 16.26 4.62
N TRP A 59 16.37 15.65 4.81
CA TRP A 59 16.60 14.66 5.87
C TRP A 59 17.80 15.00 6.76
N ASP A 60 18.37 16.20 6.60
CA ASP A 60 19.59 16.63 7.28
C ASP A 60 19.53 18.12 7.66
N ASN A 61 18.38 18.52 8.18
CA ASN A 61 18.12 19.89 8.67
C ASN A 61 18.37 20.97 7.61
N GLY A 62 17.99 20.69 6.36
CA GLY A 62 18.05 21.65 5.25
C GLY A 62 19.40 21.74 4.54
N LYS A 63 20.36 20.84 4.83
CA LYS A 63 21.65 20.84 4.11
C LYS A 63 21.54 20.20 2.72
N HIS A 64 20.72 19.16 2.56
CA HIS A 64 20.28 18.63 1.27
C HIS A 64 18.78 18.84 1.13
N ILE A 65 18.41 19.58 0.09
CA ILE A 65 17.04 19.97 -0.21
C ILE A 65 16.71 19.50 -1.63
N TYR A 66 15.63 18.74 -1.77
CA TYR A 66 15.11 18.28 -3.05
C TYR A 66 13.70 18.82 -3.24
N GLU A 67 13.55 19.70 -4.21
CA GLU A 67 12.26 20.27 -4.57
C GLU A 67 11.56 19.40 -5.60
N ALA A 68 10.25 19.22 -5.45
CA ALA A 68 9.49 18.58 -6.49
C ALA A 68 9.33 19.53 -7.68
N ARG A 69 9.98 19.19 -8.79
CA ARG A 69 9.86 19.91 -10.05
C ARG A 69 8.56 19.54 -10.77
N SER A 70 8.32 20.20 -11.90
CA SER A 70 7.26 19.82 -12.85
C SER A 70 7.30 18.31 -13.07
N PRO A 71 6.16 17.60 -12.93
CA PRO A 71 6.13 16.16 -13.15
C PRO A 71 6.62 15.80 -14.54
N TRP A 72 7.38 14.71 -14.66
CA TRP A 72 8.02 14.30 -15.92
C TRP A 72 7.03 14.08 -17.08
N TRP A 73 5.78 13.71 -16.77
CA TRP A 73 4.70 13.55 -17.76
C TRP A 73 4.11 14.88 -18.27
N ARG A 74 4.52 16.03 -17.74
CA ARG A 74 4.15 17.36 -18.26
C ARG A 74 5.20 17.98 -19.16
N SER A 75 6.38 17.38 -19.27
CA SER A 75 7.39 17.85 -20.20
C SER A 75 6.94 17.50 -21.61
N ARG A 76 6.52 18.50 -22.39
CA ARG A 76 6.53 18.39 -23.85
C ARG A 76 7.97 18.06 -24.23
N ILE A 77 8.18 16.87 -24.81
CA ILE A 77 9.43 16.55 -25.49
C ILE A 77 9.57 17.63 -26.57
N ALA A 78 10.60 18.47 -26.44
CA ALA A 78 10.98 19.45 -27.46
C ALA A 78 11.69 18.73 -28.62
#